data_AF-A0A969VEQ4-F1
#
_entry.id   AF-A0A969VEQ4-F1
#
_cell.length_a   1.000
_cell.length_b   1.000
_cell.length_c   1.000
_cell.angle_alpha   90.00
_cell.angle_beta   90.00
_cell.angle_gamma   90.00
#
_symmetry.space_group_name_H-M   'P 1'
#
loop_
_entity.id
_entity.type
_entity.pdbx_description
1 polymer ?
#
loop_
_entity_poly.entity_id
_entity_poly.type
_entity_poly.pdbx_seq_one_letter_code
_entity_poly.pdbx_strand_id
1 'polypeptide(L)'
;MKTKIDEKTLSNLPESLQIAQKAIETGEVQEIIKQLAKYNLGVCMPHMHIENKGFVELPKDMIQVERQLVTSFVHSSEVDEKTMIPVVWRYIDGVVVSASSCRMCE
;
A
#
# COMPACT_ATOMS: atom_id res chain seq x y z
N MET A 1 -20.24 -2.39 -5.87
CA MET A 1 -19.02 -2.40 -5.02
C MET A 1 -18.81 -0.99 -4.48
N LYS A 2 -18.39 -0.86 -3.22
CA LYS A 2 -18.12 0.44 -2.57
C LYS A 2 -16.68 0.85 -2.85
N THR A 3 -16.47 1.95 -3.58
CA THR A 3 -15.15 2.49 -3.92
C THR A 3 -14.80 3.77 -3.14
N LYS A 4 -15.72 4.22 -2.27
CA LYS A 4 -15.62 5.47 -1.51
C LYS A 4 -15.83 5.21 -0.03
N ILE A 5 -15.13 5.97 0.80
CA ILE A 5 -15.39 6.09 2.24
C ILE A 5 -16.27 7.32 2.51
N ASP A 6 -16.89 7.40 3.70
CA ASP A 6 -17.63 8.60 4.10
C ASP A 6 -16.69 9.75 4.47
N GLU A 7 -17.21 10.98 4.43
CA GLU A 7 -16.42 12.20 4.66
C GLU A 7 -15.78 12.27 6.05
N LYS A 8 -16.47 11.73 7.08
CA LYS A 8 -15.94 11.69 8.45
C LYS A 8 -14.75 10.75 8.54
N THR A 9 -14.82 9.58 7.91
CA THR A 9 -13.67 8.66 7.84
C THR A 9 -12.53 9.29 7.05
N LEU A 10 -12.83 9.95 5.93
CA LEU A 10 -11.83 10.65 5.12
C LEU A 10 -11.11 11.74 5.92
N SER A 11 -11.83 12.58 6.68
CA SER A 11 -11.23 13.67 7.45
C SER A 11 -10.33 13.21 8.59
N ASN A 12 -10.41 11.93 9.00
CA ASN A 12 -9.56 11.36 10.04
C ASN A 12 -8.22 10.83 9.48
N LEU A 13 -8.05 10.79 8.15
CA LEU A 13 -6.80 10.38 7.53
C LEU A 13 -5.81 11.55 7.47
N PRO A 14 -4.48 11.29 7.49
CA PRO A 14 -3.48 12.26 7.08
C PRO A 14 -3.79 12.84 5.70
N GLU A 15 -3.40 14.10 5.47
CA GLU A 15 -3.70 14.83 4.23
C GLU A 15 -3.26 14.06 2.98
N SER A 16 -2.06 13.49 2.98
CA SER A 16 -1.53 12.67 1.88
C SER A 16 -2.40 11.45 1.57
N LEU A 17 -2.93 10.78 2.60
CA LEU A 17 -3.83 9.63 2.44
C LEU A 17 -5.24 10.08 2.00
N GLN A 18 -5.69 11.26 2.39
CA GLN A 18 -6.93 11.85 1.84
C GLN A 18 -6.81 12.12 0.34
N ILE A 19 -5.67 12.69 -0.08
CA ILE A 19 -5.37 12.92 -1.49
C ILE A 19 -5.38 11.58 -2.24
N ALA A 20 -4.73 10.55 -1.70
CA ALA A 20 -4.72 9.22 -2.31
C ALA A 20 -6.14 8.63 -2.48
N GLN A 21 -7.00 8.73 -1.46
CA GLN A 21 -8.40 8.29 -1.54
C GLN A 21 -9.18 9.02 -2.63
N LYS A 22 -9.03 10.35 -2.72
CA LYS A 22 -9.70 11.17 -3.74
C LYS A 22 -9.16 10.88 -5.15
N ALA A 23 -7.86 10.64 -5.27
CA ALA A 23 -7.19 10.40 -6.55
C ALA A 23 -7.73 9.17 -7.29
N ILE A 24 -8.24 8.16 -6.57
CA ILE A 24 -8.90 6.99 -7.16
C ILE A 24 -10.04 7.38 -8.11
N GLU A 25 -10.71 8.52 -7.91
CA GLU A 25 -11.82 8.96 -8.77
C GLU A 25 -11.38 9.71 -10.02
N THR A 26 -10.10 10.08 -10.12
CA THR A 26 -9.59 10.79 -11.29
C THR A 26 -9.55 9.88 -12.51
N GLY A 27 -9.81 10.45 -13.69
CA GLY A 27 -9.75 9.69 -14.95
C GLY A 27 -8.36 9.08 -15.21
N GLU A 28 -7.30 9.78 -14.81
CA GLU A 28 -5.92 9.32 -14.92
C GLU A 28 -5.67 8.04 -14.10
N VAL A 29 -6.00 8.05 -12.80
CA VAL A 29 -5.79 6.87 -11.94
C VAL A 29 -6.70 5.71 -12.34
N GLN A 30 -7.95 5.99 -12.74
CA GLN A 30 -8.84 4.96 -13.28
C GLN A 30 -8.28 4.30 -14.54
N GLU A 31 -7.65 5.06 -15.43
CA GLU A 31 -7.02 4.51 -16.63
C GLU A 31 -5.80 3.66 -16.28
N ILE A 32 -4.96 4.09 -15.34
CA ILE A 32 -3.85 3.29 -14.81
C ILE A 32 -4.35 1.96 -14.23
N ILE A 33 -5.42 1.98 -13.42
CA ILE A 33 -6.01 0.75 -12.85
C ILE A 33 -6.45 -0.22 -13.96
N LYS A 34 -7.12 0.26 -15.02
CA LYS A 34 -7.51 -0.58 -16.15
C LYS A 34 -6.29 -1.19 -16.86
N GLN A 35 -5.23 -0.39 -17.04
CA GLN A 35 -3.99 -0.86 -17.65
C GLN A 35 -3.26 -1.88 -16.79
N LEU A 36 -3.34 -1.79 -15.45
CA LEU A 36 -2.79 -2.79 -14.53
C LEU A 36 -3.61 -4.08 -14.50
N ALA A 37 -4.94 -3.98 -14.63
CA ALA A 37 -5.86 -5.11 -14.53
C ALA A 37 -5.55 -6.24 -15.54
N LYS A 38 -5.03 -5.92 -16.74
CA LYS A 38 -4.61 -6.96 -17.72
C LYS A 38 -3.50 -7.88 -17.23
N TYR A 39 -2.77 -7.47 -16.20
CA TYR A 39 -1.67 -8.21 -15.58
C TYR A 39 -2.03 -8.77 -14.21
N ASN A 40 -3.33 -8.77 -13.84
CA ASN A 40 -3.78 -9.09 -12.49
C ASN A 40 -3.15 -8.18 -11.41
N LEU A 41 -2.85 -6.93 -11.78
CA LEU A 41 -2.35 -5.89 -10.89
C LEU A 41 -3.46 -4.88 -10.57
N GLY A 42 -3.31 -4.20 -9.44
CA GLY A 42 -4.17 -3.12 -9.01
C GLY A 42 -3.37 -2.01 -8.34
N VAL A 43 -4.07 -1.05 -7.73
CA VAL A 43 -3.46 0.01 -6.94
C VAL A 43 -3.78 -0.20 -5.47
N CYS A 44 -2.89 0.27 -4.61
CA CYS A 44 -3.12 0.36 -3.17
C CYS A 44 -2.78 1.76 -2.69
N MET A 45 -3.17 2.06 -1.46
CA MET A 45 -2.70 3.23 -0.71
C MET A 45 -1.71 2.73 0.35
N PRO A 46 -0.37 2.75 0.10
CA PRO A 46 0.60 2.30 1.09
C PRO A 46 0.53 3.16 2.36
N HIS A 47 0.38 2.53 3.51
CA HIS A 47 0.26 3.20 4.80
C HIS A 47 0.83 2.30 5.90
N MET A 48 1.10 2.90 7.06
CA MET A 48 1.45 2.19 8.29
C MET A 48 0.39 2.48 9.34
N HIS A 49 0.13 1.49 10.20
CA HIS A 49 -0.77 1.63 11.35
C HIS A 49 0.04 2.10 12.55
N ILE A 50 -0.48 3.09 13.28
CA ILE A 50 0.12 3.58 14.53
C ILE A 50 -0.81 3.30 15.71
N GLU A 51 -0.22 3.21 16.90
CA GLU A 51 -0.99 3.14 18.14
C GLU A 51 -1.96 4.33 18.20
N ASN A 52 -3.23 4.07 18.57
CA ASN A 52 -4.41 4.96 18.47
C ASN A 52 -5.25 4.89 17.18
N LYS A 53 -5.20 3.76 16.45
CA LYS A 53 -6.06 3.46 15.28
C LYS A 53 -5.88 4.42 14.09
N GLY A 54 -4.78 5.17 14.08
CA GLY A 54 -4.45 6.10 13.01
C GLY A 54 -3.68 5.42 11.89
N PHE A 55 -3.74 6.01 10.70
CA PHE A 55 -2.83 5.72 9.62
C PHE A 55 -1.80 6.83 9.50
N VAL A 56 -0.59 6.46 9.07
CA VAL A 56 0.43 7.37 8.58
C VAL A 56 0.91 6.88 7.22
N GLU A 57 1.59 7.73 6.47
CA GLU A 57 2.31 7.31 5.27
C GLU A 57 3.28 6.19 5.62
N LEU A 58 3.40 5.18 4.76
CA LEU A 58 4.42 4.15 4.95
C LEU A 58 5.81 4.81 4.81
N PRO A 59 6.66 4.83 5.85
CA PRO A 59 8.00 5.42 5.75
C PRO A 59 8.82 4.79 4.61
N LYS A 60 9.75 5.55 4.03
CA LYS A 60 10.53 5.11 2.84
C LYS A 60 11.36 3.84 3.09
N ASP A 61 11.84 3.70 4.31
CA ASP A 61 12.69 2.62 4.79
C ASP A 61 11.91 1.44 5.37
N MET A 62 10.58 1.56 5.51
CA MET A 62 9.69 0.55 6.07
C MET A 62 8.89 -0.18 5.00
N ILE A 63 8.56 -1.44 5.27
CA ILE A 63 7.77 -2.29 4.38
C ILE A 63 6.73 -3.07 5.20
N GLN A 64 5.55 -3.25 4.63
CA GLN A 64 4.55 -4.17 5.15
C GLN A 64 4.99 -5.61 4.85
N VAL A 65 4.94 -6.51 5.83
CA VAL A 65 5.17 -7.93 5.60
C VAL A 65 3.98 -8.75 6.08
N GLU A 66 3.60 -9.76 5.31
CA GLU A 66 2.60 -10.74 5.72
C GLU A 66 3.27 -12.11 5.91
N ARG A 67 3.15 -12.66 7.12
CA ARG A 67 3.61 -14.01 7.48
C ARG A 67 2.51 -14.72 8.27
N GLN A 68 2.15 -15.94 7.88
CA GLN A 68 1.14 -16.74 8.60
C GLN A 68 -0.16 -15.96 8.86
N LEU A 69 -0.65 -15.21 7.87
CA LEU A 69 -1.85 -14.36 7.95
C LEU A 69 -1.73 -13.18 8.93
N VAL A 70 -0.53 -12.89 9.43
CA VAL A 70 -0.25 -11.74 10.29
C VAL A 70 0.52 -10.69 9.47
N THR A 71 -0.04 -9.49 9.42
CA THR A 71 0.64 -8.32 8.86
C THR A 71 1.43 -7.60 9.94
N SER A 72 2.69 -7.29 9.65
CA SER A 72 3.53 -6.40 10.46
C SER A 72 4.26 -5.39 9.56
N PHE A 73 4.91 -4.41 10.17
CA PHE A 73 5.78 -3.48 9.48
C PHE A 73 7.19 -3.63 10.01
N VAL A 74 8.15 -3.78 9.11
CA VAL A 74 9.58 -3.98 9.44
C VAL A 74 10.42 -3.03 8.60
N HIS A 75 11.69 -2.84 8.98
CA HIS A 75 12.61 -2.14 8.13
C HIS A 75 12.88 -2.97 6.86
N SER A 76 13.02 -2.31 5.72
CA SER A 76 13.21 -2.93 4.40
C SER A 76 14.41 -3.88 4.34
N SER A 77 15.47 -3.60 5.12
CA SER A 77 16.64 -4.47 5.24
C SER A 77 16.38 -5.80 5.96
N GLU A 78 15.22 -5.97 6.61
CA GLU A 78 14.84 -7.20 7.33
C GLU A 78 14.08 -8.19 6.43
N VAL A 79 13.76 -7.81 5.19
CA VAL A 79 13.06 -8.68 4.25
C VAL A 79 14.04 -9.67 3.63
N ASP A 80 13.76 -10.96 3.80
CA ASP A 80 14.51 -12.01 3.13
C ASP A 80 13.95 -12.25 1.73
N GLU A 81 14.67 -11.75 0.72
CA GLU A 81 14.32 -11.87 -0.71
C GLU A 81 14.21 -13.32 -1.20
N LYS A 82 14.75 -14.30 -0.46
CA LYS A 82 14.66 -15.73 -0.85
C LYS A 82 13.35 -16.38 -0.44
N THR A 83 12.69 -15.84 0.57
CA THR A 83 11.49 -16.44 1.18
C THR A 83 10.26 -15.54 1.11
N MET A 84 10.43 -14.29 0.66
CA MET A 84 9.39 -13.28 0.56
C MET A 84 9.13 -12.88 -0.89
N ILE A 85 7.86 -12.78 -1.25
CA ILE A 85 7.41 -12.36 -2.58
C ILE A 85 6.84 -10.94 -2.47
N PRO A 86 7.39 -9.96 -3.22
CA PRO A 86 6.80 -8.63 -3.25
C PRO A 86 5.42 -8.68 -3.92
N VAL A 87 4.43 -8.07 -3.28
CA VAL A 87 3.03 -8.03 -3.76
C VAL A 87 2.51 -6.61 -3.95
N VAL A 88 3.26 -5.61 -3.44
CA VAL A 88 2.98 -4.20 -3.65
C VAL A 88 4.28 -3.47 -3.95
N TRP A 89 4.24 -2.53 -4.88
CA TRP A 89 5.36 -1.69 -5.28
C TRP A 89 5.04 -0.21 -5.13
N ARG A 90 6.07 0.59 -4.90
CA ARG A 90 6.00 2.06 -4.87
C ARG A 90 7.22 2.66 -5.56
N TYR A 91 7.07 3.90 -6.00
CA TYR A 91 8.15 4.65 -6.62
C TYR A 91 8.81 5.57 -5.59
N ILE A 92 10.10 5.38 -5.32
CA ILE A 92 10.87 6.19 -4.38
C ILE A 92 12.16 6.60 -5.07
N ASP A 93 12.44 7.90 -5.09
CA ASP A 93 13.73 8.46 -5.51
C ASP A 93 14.26 7.90 -6.85
N GLY A 94 13.37 7.74 -7.83
CA GLY A 94 13.73 7.32 -9.19
C GLY A 94 13.54 5.82 -9.47
N VAL A 95 13.29 5.00 -8.45
CA VAL A 95 13.27 3.54 -8.57
C VAL A 95 11.97 2.92 -8.06
N VAL A 96 11.61 1.77 -8.65
CA VAL A 96 10.49 0.94 -8.18
C VAL A 96 11.01 0.01 -7.09
N VAL A 97 10.42 0.10 -5.90
CA VAL A 97 10.78 -0.72 -4.73
C VAL A 97 9.54 -1.40 -4.15
N SER A 98 9.72 -2.45 -3.37
CA SER A 98 8.60 -3.10 -2.68
C SER A 98 8.05 -2.22 -1.55
N ALA A 99 6.73 -2.15 -1.42
CA ALA A 99 6.03 -1.56 -0.28
C ALA A 99 5.34 -2.63 0.60
N SER A 100 5.11 -3.83 0.06
CA SER A 100 4.61 -4.98 0.80
C SER A 100 5.16 -6.28 0.23
N SER A 101 5.50 -7.22 1.10
CA SER A 101 5.94 -8.58 0.73
C SER A 101 5.24 -9.65 1.55
N CYS A 102 4.85 -10.75 0.90
CA CYS A 102 4.18 -11.88 1.52
C CYS A 102 5.10 -13.09 1.54
N ARG A 103 5.09 -13.83 2.64
CA ARG A 103 5.61 -15.20 2.67
C ARG A 103 4.50 -16.13 2.21
N MET A 104 4.80 -17.05 1.30
CA MET A 104 3.85 -18.11 0.96
C MET A 104 3.53 -18.93 2.22
N CYS A 105 2.25 -19.20 2.45
CA CYS A 105 1.84 -20.13 3.50
C CYS A 105 2.40 -21.52 3.17
N GLU A 106 3.00 -22.15 4.18
CA GLU A 106 3.43 -23.56 4.14
C GLU A 106 2.31 -24.47 4.67
#